data_AF-A0A2N2SPX8-F1
#
_entry.id   AF-A0A2N2SPX8-F1
#
_cell.length_a   1.000
_cell.length_b   1.000
_cell.length_c   1.000
_cell.angle_alpha   90.00
_cell.angle_beta   90.00
_cell.angle_gamma   90.00
#
_symmetry.space_group_name_H-M   'P 1'
#
loop_
_entity.id
_entity.type
_entity.pdbx_description
1 polymer ?
#
loop_
_entity_poly.entity_id
_entity_poly.type
_entity_poly.pdbx_seq_one_letter_code
_entity_poly.pdbx_strand_id
1 'polypeptide(L)'
;MKSALGFLVAAKRCEIHGLEQLEITSGLVKGVSELVHMLQKERGVSNVYLASAGRRFAAQRLERVEASVAAEAAARERFLQLDTDSGRMAG
;
A
#
# COMPACT_ATOMS: atom_id res chain seq x y z
N MET A 1 -28.42 -4.00 -33.96
CA MET A 1 -27.20 -3.27 -34.35
C MET A 1 -26.74 -2.42 -33.18
N LYS A 2 -25.46 -2.50 -32.76
CA LYS A 2 -24.92 -1.55 -31.77
C LYS A 2 -24.81 -0.18 -32.43
N SER A 3 -25.43 0.84 -31.85
CA SER A 3 -25.41 2.22 -32.37
C SER A 3 -24.10 2.93 -31.99
N ALA A 4 -23.76 4.00 -32.72
CA ALA A 4 -22.62 4.86 -32.37
C ALA A 4 -22.69 5.36 -30.91
N LEU A 5 -23.90 5.68 -30.44
CA LEU A 5 -24.15 6.02 -29.03
C LEU A 5 -23.80 4.87 -28.07
N GLY A 6 -24.14 3.62 -28.45
CA GLY A 6 -23.78 2.44 -27.66
C GLY A 6 -22.26 2.24 -27.52
N PHE A 7 -21.49 2.53 -28.57
CA PHE A 7 -20.03 2.52 -28.49
C PHE A 7 -19.48 3.63 -27.58
N LEU A 8 -20.04 4.83 -27.66
CA LEU A 8 -19.62 5.95 -26.80
C LEU A 8 -19.88 5.66 -25.32
N VAL A 9 -21.04 5.09 -25.00
CA VAL A 9 -21.42 4.66 -23.65
C VAL A 9 -20.48 3.56 -23.14
N ALA A 10 -20.16 2.57 -23.98
CA ALA A 10 -19.22 1.52 -23.63
C ALA A 10 -17.81 2.08 -23.35
N ALA A 11 -17.33 3.01 -24.19
CA ALA A 11 -16.04 3.66 -24.00
C ALA A 11 -15.99 4.41 -22.66
N LYS A 12 -17.05 5.14 -22.28
CA LYS A 12 -17.12 5.83 -20.99
C LYS A 12 -17.14 4.88 -19.80
N ARG A 13 -17.81 3.73 -19.90
CA ARG A 13 -17.76 2.71 -18.85
C ARG A 13 -16.35 2.13 -18.69
N CYS A 14 -15.64 1.87 -19.79
CA CYS A 14 -14.25 1.41 -19.72
C CYS A 14 -13.33 2.47 -19.08
N GLU A 15 -13.53 3.75 -19.38
CA GLU A 15 -12.77 4.84 -18.77
C GLU A 15 -13.01 4.93 -17.26
N ILE A 16 -14.27 4.87 -16.81
CA ILE A 16 -14.64 4.84 -15.39
C ILE A 16 -13.96 3.65 -14.69
N HIS A 17 -14.07 2.47 -15.29
CA HIS A 17 -13.46 1.26 -14.75
C HIS A 17 -11.93 1.39 -14.64
N GLY A 18 -11.27 1.99 -15.64
CA GLY A 18 -9.83 2.25 -15.59
C GLY A 18 -9.42 3.20 -14.45
N LEU A 19 -10.25 4.21 -14.16
CA LEU A 19 -10.00 5.13 -13.05
C LEU A 19 -10.18 4.46 -11.68
N GLU A 20 -11.19 3.60 -11.53
CA GLU A 20 -11.40 2.79 -10.32
C GLU A 20 -10.18 1.88 -10.05
N GLN A 21 -9.65 1.24 -11.09
CA GLN A 21 -8.43 0.43 -10.96
C GLN A 21 -7.19 1.27 -10.60
N LEU A 22 -7.08 2.48 -11.14
CA LEU A 22 -6.00 3.39 -10.80
C LEU A 22 -6.06 3.84 -9.33
N GLU A 23 -7.25 4.12 -8.81
CA GLU A 23 -7.45 4.45 -7.39
C GLU A 23 -6.96 3.31 -6.49
N ILE A 24 -7.40 2.08 -6.76
CA ILE A 24 -7.02 0.89 -5.99
C ILE A 24 -5.50 0.66 -6.01
N THR A 25 -4.90 0.64 -7.20
CA THR A 25 -3.46 0.39 -7.36
C THR A 25 -2.60 1.51 -6.77
N SER A 26 -3.00 2.77 -6.91
CA SER A 26 -2.31 3.90 -6.29
C SER A 26 -2.40 3.86 -4.75
N GLY A 27 -3.51 3.35 -4.20
CA GLY A 27 -3.66 3.08 -2.77
C GLY A 27 -2.64 2.07 -2.25
N LEU A 28 -2.38 0.99 -2.99
CA LEU A 28 -1.33 0.03 -2.64
C LEU A 28 0.07 0.66 -2.70
N VAL A 29 0.38 1.41 -3.77
CA VAL A 29 1.68 2.11 -3.91
C VAL A 29 1.92 3.05 -2.72
N LYS A 30 0.88 3.78 -2.29
CA LYS A 30 0.93 4.61 -1.09
C LYS A 30 1.22 3.79 0.16
N GLY A 31 0.49 2.70 0.40
CA GLY A 31 0.69 1.83 1.56
C GLY A 31 2.09 1.21 1.63
N VAL A 32 2.64 0.78 0.49
CA VAL A 32 4.02 0.26 0.41
C VAL A 32 5.03 1.38 0.70
N SER A 33 4.80 2.58 0.18
CA SER A 33 5.68 3.74 0.45
C SER A 33 5.69 4.12 1.93
N GLU A 34 4.53 4.08 2.60
CA GLU A 34 4.41 4.27 4.04
C GLU A 34 5.18 3.19 4.82
N LEU A 35 5.04 1.92 4.46
CA LEU A 35 5.80 0.81 5.06
C LEU A 35 7.33 1.01 4.91
N VAL A 36 7.79 1.33 3.70
CA VAL A 36 9.21 1.62 3.44
C VAL A 36 9.71 2.74 4.33
N HIS A 37 8.93 3.81 4.49
CA HIS A 37 9.28 4.93 5.34
C HIS A 37 9.38 4.53 6.84
N MET A 38 8.50 3.66 7.32
CA MET A 38 8.58 3.14 8.69
C MET A 38 9.81 2.26 8.91
N LEU A 39 10.08 1.34 7.98
CA LEU A 39 11.27 0.48 8.01
C LEU A 39 12.57 1.28 7.95
N GLN A 40 12.62 2.38 7.18
CA GLN A 40 13.77 3.27 7.14
C GLN A 40 14.04 3.93 8.51
N LYS A 41 12.99 4.35 9.22
CA LYS A 41 13.11 4.91 10.57
C LYS A 41 13.57 3.86 11.57
N GLU A 42 12.98 2.66 11.54
CA GLU A 42 13.40 1.54 12.38
C GLU A 42 14.87 1.17 12.15
N ARG A 43 15.30 1.11 10.89
CA ARG A 43 16.71 0.87 10.52
C ARG A 43 17.63 1.93 11.11
N GLY A 44 17.26 3.21 10.99
CA GLY A 44 18.05 4.31 11.54
C GLY A 44 18.24 4.19 13.05
N VAL A 45 17.16 3.92 13.77
CA VAL A 45 17.18 3.77 15.24
C VAL A 45 17.93 2.51 15.68
N SER A 46 17.73 1.39 14.98
CA SER A 46 18.44 0.14 15.24
C SER A 46 19.95 0.27 15.04
N ASN A 47 20.38 0.99 14.00
CA ASN A 47 21.80 1.25 13.77
C ASN A 47 22.44 2.04 14.92
N VAL A 48 21.77 3.08 15.42
CA VAL A 48 22.28 3.85 16.57
C VAL A 48 22.34 3.00 17.83
N TYR A 49 21.32 2.19 18.08
CA TYR A 49 21.29 1.27 19.21
C TYR A 49 22.48 0.31 19.18
N LEU A 50 22.70 -0.37 18.05
CA LEU A 50 23.81 -1.32 17.88
C LEU A 50 25.17 -0.62 17.99
N ALA A 51 25.38 0.50 17.29
CA ALA A 51 26.63 1.26 17.33
C ALA A 51 26.96 1.80 18.75
N SER A 52 25.93 2.03 19.56
CA SER A 52 26.08 2.46 20.96
C SER A 52 26.28 1.31 21.96
N ALA A 53 26.40 0.05 21.48
CA ALA A 53 26.38 -1.14 22.31
C ALA A 53 25.16 -1.21 23.24
N GLY A 54 23.99 -0.86 22.70
CA GLY A 54 22.70 -0.90 23.39
C GLY A 54 22.41 0.24 24.36
N ARG A 55 23.30 1.23 24.47
CA ARG A 55 23.15 2.32 25.46
C ARG A 55 22.23 3.45 25.04
N ARG A 56 21.98 3.63 23.73
CA ARG A 56 21.16 4.72 23.21
C ARG A 56 20.00 4.17 22.39
N PHE A 57 18.84 4.84 22.44
CA PHE A 57 17.68 4.56 21.60
C PHE A 57 16.98 3.20 21.83
N ALA A 58 17.15 2.56 23.00
CA ALA A 58 16.49 1.29 23.31
C ALA A 58 14.96 1.37 23.24
N ALA A 59 14.36 2.39 23.89
CA ALA A 59 12.91 2.60 23.90
C ALA A 59 12.39 2.99 22.52
N GLN A 60 13.03 3.97 21.86
CA GLN A 60 12.63 4.40 20.51
C GLN A 60 12.69 3.23 19.50
N ARG A 61 13.62 2.28 19.67
CA ARG A 61 13.68 1.11 18.80
C ARG A 61 12.40 0.28 18.90
N LEU A 62 11.92 0.02 20.11
CA LEU A 62 10.69 -0.75 20.33
C LEU A 62 9.48 -0.04 19.71
N GLU A 63 9.34 1.27 19.95
CA GLU A 63 8.29 2.09 19.33
C GLU A 63 8.33 2.04 17.79
N ARG A 64 9.52 2.07 17.19
CA ARG A 64 9.66 1.98 15.73
C ARG A 64 9.35 0.60 15.18
N VAL A 65 9.70 -0.47 15.90
CA VAL A 65 9.34 -1.84 15.52
C VAL A 65 7.82 -2.00 15.52
N GLU A 66 7.13 -1.57 16.58
CA GLU A 66 5.66 -1.62 16.65
C GLU A 66 5.01 -0.85 15.49
N ALA A 67 5.55 0.33 15.19
CA ALA A 67 5.03 1.16 14.12
C ALA A 67 5.30 0.57 12.71
N SER A 68 6.42 -0.13 12.51
CA SER A 68 6.68 -0.89 11.27
C SER A 68 5.74 -2.07 11.13
N VAL A 69 5.48 -2.82 12.21
CA VAL A 69 4.53 -3.95 12.22
C VAL A 69 3.12 -3.48 11.87
N ALA A 70 2.68 -2.35 12.44
CA ALA A 70 1.38 -1.77 12.10
C ALA A 70 1.29 -1.35 10.62
N ALA A 71 2.35 -0.72 10.09
CA ALA A 71 2.40 -0.35 8.67
C ALA A 71 2.43 -1.58 7.74
N GLU A 72 3.09 -2.66 8.15
CA GLU A 72 3.11 -3.91 7.40
C GLU A 72 1.71 -4.52 7.33
N ALA A 73 1.01 -4.61 8.47
CA ALA A 73 -0.36 -5.10 8.52
C ALA A 73 -1.28 -4.29 7.58
N ALA A 74 -1.18 -2.96 7.62
CA ALA A 74 -1.97 -2.08 6.76
C ALA A 74 -1.62 -2.20 5.27
N ALA A 75 -0.37 -2.51 4.92
CA ALA A 75 0.03 -2.76 3.53
C ALA A 75 -0.49 -4.12 3.04
N ARG A 76 -0.43 -5.16 3.89
CA ARG A 76 -0.96 -6.49 3.60
C ARG A 76 -2.47 -6.49 3.42
N GLU A 77 -3.20 -5.76 4.26
CA GLU A 77 -4.67 -5.63 4.12
C GLU A 77 -5.05 -5.03 2.77
N ARG A 78 -4.37 -3.96 2.34
CA ARG A 78 -4.61 -3.36 1.01
C ARG A 78 -4.27 -4.31 -0.13
N PHE A 79 -3.21 -5.11 0.02
CA PHE A 79 -2.86 -6.11 -0.97
C PHE A 79 -3.93 -7.20 -1.10
N LEU A 80 -4.50 -7.66 0.03
CA LEU A 80 -5.61 -8.63 0.03
C LEU A 80 -6.89 -8.07 -0.60
N GLN A 81 -7.19 -6.79 -0.39
CA GLN A 81 -8.31 -6.12 -1.06
C GLN A 81 -8.13 -6.13 -2.59
N LEU A 82 -6.90 -5.87 -3.06
CA LEU A 82 -6.55 -5.94 -4.48
C LEU A 82 -6.75 -7.31 -5.11
N ASP A 83 -6.35 -8.38 -4.42
CA ASP A 83 -6.52 -9.75 -4.89
C ASP A 83 -8.02 -10.14 -4.97
N THR A 84 -8.80 -9.69 -3.98
CA THR A 84 -10.25 -9.92 -3.93
C THR A 84 -11.00 -9.17 -5.04
N ASP A 85 -10.64 -7.91 -5.30
CA ASP A 85 -11.26 -7.11 -6.35
C ASP A 85 -10.84 -7.59 -7.75
N SER A 86 -9.58 -7.99 -7.93
CA SER A 86 -9.12 -8.63 -9.17
C SER A 86 -9.94 -9.89 -9.50
N GLY A 87 -10.34 -10.67 -8.49
CA GLY A 87 -11.21 -11.84 -8.64
C GLY A 87 -12.68 -11.51 -8.94
N ARG A 88 -13.21 -10.39 -8.44
CA ARG A 88 -14.60 -9.94 -8.71
C ARG A 88 -14.77 -9.31 -10.09
N MET A 89 -13.70 -8.78 -10.67
CA MET A 89 -13.69 -8.08 -11.96
C MET A 89 -13.57 -9.01 -13.17
N ALA A 90 -13.21 -10.29 -12.94
CA ALA A 90 -13.05 -11.30 -13.97
C ALA A 90 -14.34 -12.09 -14.30
N GLY A 91 -15.46 -11.78 -13.63
CA GLY A 91 -16.80 -12.36 -13.88
C GLY A 91 -17.77 -11.35 -14.47
#